data_AF-A0A5B0WN31-F1
#
_entry.id   AF-A0A5B0WN31-F1
#
_cell.length_a   1.000
_cell.length_b   1.000
_cell.length_c   1.000
_cell.angle_alpha   90.00
_cell.angle_beta   90.00
_cell.angle_gamma   90.00
#
_symmetry.space_group_name_H-M   'P 1'
#
loop_
_entity.id
_entity.type
_entity.pdbx_description
1 polymer ?
#
loop_
_entity_poly.entity_id
_entity_poly.type
_entity_poly.pdbx_seq_one_letter_code
_entity_poly.pdbx_strand_id
1 'polypeptide(L)' 'MKNVHKIMAIAAMMALPLAASAGDEELCLDCHEPAEDWEGMTADEILASASDLSIKRHADNADFTEEQLRAIIATLISE' A
#
# COMPACT_ATOMS: atom_id res chain seq x y z
N MET A 1 -26.90 9.03 44.53
CA MET A 1 -25.65 9.33 43.79
C MET A 1 -24.57 8.24 44.00
N LYS A 2 -24.84 6.97 43.68
CA LYS A 2 -23.87 5.87 43.92
C LYS A 2 -23.43 5.10 42.67
N ASN A 3 -23.99 5.44 41.50
CA ASN A 3 -23.77 4.68 40.27
C ASN A 3 -22.97 5.46 39.20
N VAL A 4 -22.64 6.73 39.44
CA VAL A 4 -21.93 7.58 38.45
C VAL A 4 -20.45 7.20 38.33
N HIS A 5 -19.86 6.64 39.38
CA HIS A 5 -18.44 6.24 39.39
C HIS A 5 -18.12 4.99 38.57
N LYS A 6 -19.13 4.17 38.21
CA LYS A 6 -18.89 2.93 37.43
C LYS A 6 -18.86 3.15 35.92
N ILE A 7 -19.45 4.26 35.43
CA ILE A 7 -19.55 4.53 33.99
C ILE A 7 -18.23 5.11 33.44
N MET A 8 -17.42 5.73 34.29
CA MET A 8 -16.17 6.39 33.88
C MET A 8 -15.01 5.41 33.59
N ALA A 9 -15.10 4.15 34.03
CA ALA A 9 -14.04 3.16 33.82
C ALA A 9 -14.09 2.49 32.43
N ILE A 10 -15.25 2.47 31.77
CA ILE A 10 -15.42 1.77 30.48
C ILE A 10 -15.00 2.68 29.30
N ALA A 11 -15.09 4.00 29.46
CA ALA A 11 -14.72 4.95 28.40
C ALA A 11 -13.20 5.08 28.19
N ALA A 12 -12.37 4.67 29.16
CA ALA A 12 -10.92 4.77 29.06
C ALA A 12 -10.25 3.65 28.23
N MET A 13 -10.97 2.57 27.91
CA MET A 13 -10.43 1.46 27.12
C MET A 13 -10.55 1.64 25.60
N MET A 14 -11.30 2.62 25.11
CA MET A 14 -11.50 2.84 23.67
C MET A 14 -10.61 3.94 23.05
N ALA A 15 -9.69 4.51 23.84
CA ALA A 15 -8.87 5.66 23.43
C ALA A 15 -7.37 5.34 23.33
N LEU A 16 -7.01 4.09 23.04
CA LEU A 16 -5.69 3.80 22.49
C LEU A 16 -5.84 3.86 20.97
N PRO A 17 -5.50 4.98 20.30
CA PRO A 17 -5.10 4.87 18.92
C PRO A 17 -3.89 3.95 18.96
N LEU A 18 -4.06 2.72 18.47
CA LEU A 18 -2.92 1.89 18.11
C LEU A 18 -2.07 2.79 17.21
N ALA A 19 -0.94 3.23 17.73
CA ALA A 19 0.08 3.84 16.90
C ALA A 19 0.28 2.84 15.77
N ALA A 20 -0.09 3.22 14.55
CA ALA A 20 0.32 2.49 13.37
C ALA A 20 1.84 2.53 13.43
N SER A 21 2.46 1.49 13.99
CA SER A 21 3.85 1.22 13.69
C SER A 21 3.89 1.16 12.18
N ALA A 22 4.75 1.95 11.55
CA ALA A 22 5.19 1.60 10.21
C ALA A 22 5.51 0.10 10.29
N GLY A 23 4.70 -0.73 9.62
CA GLY A 23 4.83 -2.16 9.68
C GLY A 23 6.27 -2.50 9.30
N ASP A 24 6.80 -3.56 9.89
CA ASP A 24 8.06 -4.14 9.43
C ASP A 24 8.01 -4.21 7.90
N GLU A 25 8.92 -3.49 7.24
CA GLU A 25 8.91 -3.31 5.78
C GLU A 25 9.03 -4.68 5.08
N GLU A 26 9.79 -5.60 5.69
CA GLU A 26 9.91 -7.00 5.26
C GLU A 26 8.57 -7.73 5.40
N LEU A 27 7.89 -7.55 6.53
CA LEU A 27 6.55 -8.11 6.77
C LEU A 27 5.44 -7.49 5.88
N CYS A 28 5.66 -6.27 5.37
CA CYS A 28 4.74 -5.63 4.43
C CYS A 28 4.88 -6.20 3.02
N LEU A 29 6.09 -6.66 2.65
CA LEU A 29 6.37 -7.36 1.40
C LEU A 29 5.90 -8.82 1.44
N ASP A 30 5.84 -9.44 2.64
CA ASP A 30 5.36 -10.81 2.84
C ASP A 30 3.89 -11.07 2.46
N CYS A 31 3.09 -10.01 2.25
CA CYS A 31 1.67 -10.15 1.92
C CYS A 31 1.36 -10.03 0.41
N HIS A 32 2.16 -9.27 -0.37
CA HIS A 32 2.01 -9.09 -1.83
C HIS A 32 3.28 -8.50 -2.47
N GLU A 33 3.94 -9.24 -3.36
CA GLU A 33 5.02 -8.69 -4.19
C GLU A 33 4.43 -7.95 -5.41
N PRO A 34 4.90 -6.73 -5.73
CA PRO A 34 4.47 -6.01 -6.94
C PRO A 34 4.67 -6.81 -8.24
N ALA A 35 5.61 -7.75 -8.26
CA ALA A 35 5.90 -8.61 -9.40
C ALA A 35 4.79 -9.65 -9.68
N GLU A 36 4.06 -10.12 -8.67
CA GLU A 36 2.96 -11.08 -8.83
C GLU A 36 1.81 -10.49 -9.66
N ASP A 37 1.57 -9.19 -9.53
CA ASP A 37 0.52 -8.47 -10.29
C ASP A 37 0.81 -8.44 -11.80
N TRP A 38 2.04 -8.73 -12.21
CA TRP A 38 2.53 -8.65 -13.59
C TRP A 38 2.99 -9.99 -14.18
N GLU A 39 2.85 -11.09 -13.44
CA GLU A 39 3.26 -12.41 -13.90
C GLU A 39 2.51 -12.79 -15.19
N GLY A 40 3.27 -13.14 -16.24
CA GLY A 40 2.73 -13.52 -17.54
C GLY A 40 2.28 -12.37 -18.44
N MET A 41 2.40 -11.11 -18.00
CA MET A 41 2.13 -9.94 -18.83
C MET A 41 3.35 -9.57 -19.71
N THR A 42 3.08 -9.01 -20.88
CA THR A 42 4.10 -8.35 -21.71
C THR A 42 4.48 -6.99 -21.13
N ALA A 43 5.67 -6.47 -21.48
CA ALA A 43 6.13 -5.17 -21.00
C ALA A 43 5.17 -4.01 -21.34
N ASP A 44 4.48 -4.07 -22.49
CA ASP A 44 3.50 -3.04 -22.88
C ASP A 44 2.18 -3.18 -22.10
N GLU A 45 1.76 -4.40 -21.75
CA GLU A 45 0.61 -4.64 -20.86
C GLU A 45 0.90 -4.14 -19.44
N ILE A 46 2.12 -4.37 -18.95
CA ILE A 46 2.58 -3.87 -17.66
C ILE A 46 2.57 -2.34 -17.65
N LEU A 47 3.09 -1.70 -18.70
CA LEU A 47 3.07 -0.24 -18.81
C LEU A 47 1.65 0.32 -18.85
N ALA A 48 0.74 -0.31 -19.61
CA ALA A 48 -0.66 0.11 -19.68
C ALA A 48 -1.35 -0.01 -18.30
N SER A 49 -1.09 -1.10 -17.57
CA SER A 49 -1.58 -1.30 -16.21
C SER A 49 -0.99 -0.27 -15.23
N ALA A 50 0.33 -0.10 -15.24
CA ALA A 50 1.04 0.84 -14.37
C ALA A 50 0.65 2.31 -14.64
N SER A 51 0.22 2.63 -15.85
CA SER A 51 -0.26 3.97 -16.21
C SER A 51 -1.72 4.23 -15.80
N ASP A 52 -2.45 3.20 -15.36
CA ASP A 52 -3.83 3.35 -14.88
C ASP A 52 -3.86 3.90 -13.44
N LEU A 53 -3.94 5.24 -13.34
CA LEU A 53 -4.01 5.97 -12.07
C LEU A 53 -5.31 5.73 -11.28
N SER A 54 -6.30 5.04 -11.84
CA SER A 54 -7.50 4.64 -11.10
C SER A 54 -7.23 3.49 -10.12
N ILE A 55 -6.13 2.75 -10.33
CA ILE A 55 -5.63 1.73 -9.44
C ILE A 55 -4.87 2.41 -8.30
N LYS A 56 -5.31 2.19 -7.05
CA LYS A 56 -4.72 2.85 -5.87
C LYS A 56 -3.20 2.64 -5.74
N ARG A 57 -2.69 1.47 -6.15
CA ARG A 57 -1.25 1.15 -6.15
C ARG A 57 -0.45 2.02 -7.14
N HIS A 58 -1.10 2.50 -8.20
CA HIS A 58 -0.45 3.25 -9.29
C HIS A 58 -0.70 4.76 -9.19
N ALA A 59 -1.39 5.24 -8.15
CA ALA A 59 -1.73 6.66 -8.01
C ALA A 59 -0.48 7.56 -8.07
N ASP A 60 0.61 7.10 -7.46
CA ASP A 60 1.89 7.82 -7.43
C ASP A 60 2.65 7.75 -8.76
N ASN A 61 2.24 6.91 -9.71
CA ASN A 61 2.86 6.86 -11.03
C ASN A 61 2.58 8.14 -11.85
N ALA A 62 1.63 8.98 -11.41
CA ALA A 62 1.38 10.29 -11.98
C ALA A 62 2.59 11.24 -11.91
N ASP A 63 3.54 10.98 -11.02
CA ASP A 63 4.76 11.78 -10.85
C ASP A 63 5.85 11.43 -11.87
N PHE A 64 5.67 10.35 -12.64
CA PHE A 64 6.61 9.90 -13.67
C PHE A 64 6.09 10.21 -15.08
N THR A 65 7.00 10.55 -15.98
CA THR A 65 6.68 10.48 -17.42
C THR A 65 6.54 9.02 -17.86
N GLU A 66 5.83 8.79 -18.96
CA GLU A 66 5.71 7.43 -19.53
C GLU A 66 7.08 6.79 -19.80
N GLU A 67 8.05 7.58 -20.27
CA GLU A 67 9.42 7.12 -20.52
C GLU A 67 10.15 6.72 -19.23
N GLN A 68 9.96 7.47 -18.15
CA GLN A 68 10.51 7.13 -16.83
C GLN A 68 9.85 5.87 -16.28
N LEU A 69 8.53 5.76 -16.40
CA LEU A 69 7.78 4.60 -15.95
C LEU A 69 8.19 3.34 -16.71
N ARG A 70 8.39 3.44 -18.04
CA ARG A 70 8.91 2.35 -18.87
C ARG A 70 10.32 1.92 -18.44
N ALA A 71 11.19 2.85 -18.07
CA ALA A 71 12.53 2.53 -17.58
C ALA A 71 12.52 1.82 -16.22
N ILE A 72 11.63 2.25 -15.30
CA ILE A 72 11.42 1.60 -14.00
C ILE A 72 10.94 0.16 -14.20
N ILE A 73 9.90 -0.04 -15.02
CA ILE A 73 9.36 -1.37 -15.35
C ILE A 73 10.43 -2.27 -15.96
N ALA A 74 11.22 -1.76 -16.91
CA ALA A 74 12.31 -2.52 -17.52
C ALA A 74 13.35 -2.99 -16.50
N THR A 75 13.61 -2.19 -15.46
CA THR A 75 14.52 -2.54 -14.37
C THR A 75 13.92 -3.66 -13.53
N LEU A 76 12.65 -3.53 -13.12
CA LEU A 76 11.95 -4.50 -12.27
C LEU A 76 11.77 -5.88 -12.93
N ILE A 77 11.59 -5.95 -14.25
CA ILE A 77 11.45 -7.22 -14.98
C ILE A 77 12.82 -7.93 -15.16
N SER A 78 13.93 -7.20 -14.98
CA SER A 78 15.28 -7.74 -15.18
C SER A 78 15.95 -8.26 -13.90
N GLU A 79 15.34 -8.06 -12.73
CA GLU A 79 15.78 -8.60 -11.42
C GLU A 79 15.25 -10.01 -11.18
#